data_AF-A0A397EQU9-F1
#
_entry.id   AF-A0A397EQU9-F1
#
_cell.length_a   1.000
_cell.length_b   1.000
_cell.length_c   1.000
_cell.angle_alpha   90.00
_cell.angle_beta   90.00
_cell.angle_gamma   90.00
#
_symmetry.space_group_name_H-M   'P 1'
#
loop_
_entity.id
_entity.type
_entity.pdbx_description
1 polymer ?
#
loop_
_entity_poly.entity_id
_entity_poly.type
_entity_poly.pdbx_seq_one_letter_code
_entity_poly.pdbx_strand_id
1 'polypeptide(L)'
;AKAETDYLSPFLQSVHSHHRTPHGGGRKQVLSRDDAHNVRDMCLKNLKERLLERANIIQTRLDKENAALAKKQAAFQRSQREHDQEFERFCSETMFRIQILEQRLTRHEETALQKYAELDQRLHSDPRLAVLHQ
;
A
#
# COMPACT_ATOMS: atom_id res chain seq x y z
N ALA A 1 9.44 5.28 -23.05
CA ALA A 1 8.73 6.00 -21.97
C ALA A 1 7.47 5.22 -21.62
N LYS A 2 7.33 4.73 -20.38
CA LYS A 2 6.10 4.05 -19.94
C LYS A 2 5.03 5.13 -19.85
N ALA A 3 3.94 5.03 -20.62
CA ALA A 3 2.84 5.97 -20.53
C ALA A 3 2.41 6.05 -19.05
N GLU A 4 2.55 7.22 -18.42
CA GLU A 4 2.02 7.44 -17.08
C GLU A 4 0.51 7.19 -17.15
N THR A 5 0.07 6.08 -16.60
CA THR A 5 -1.36 5.80 -16.46
C THR A 5 -1.97 6.92 -15.63
N ASP A 6 -2.97 7.61 -16.17
CA ASP A 6 -3.61 8.73 -15.50
C ASP A 6 -4.16 8.27 -14.14
N TYR A 7 -3.52 8.75 -13.09
CA TYR A 7 -3.77 8.36 -11.71
C TYR A 7 -5.14 8.81 -11.20
N LEU A 8 -5.77 9.79 -11.86
CA LEU A 8 -7.07 10.33 -11.46
C LEU A 8 -8.24 9.82 -12.31
N SER A 9 -7.98 9.35 -13.54
CA SER A 9 -9.00 8.89 -14.49
C SER A 9 -10.03 7.90 -13.90
N PRO A 10 -9.62 6.85 -13.15
CA PRO A 10 -10.58 5.90 -12.57
C PRO A 10 -11.56 6.56 -11.59
N PHE A 11 -11.08 7.55 -10.83
CA PHE A 11 -11.87 8.24 -9.81
C PHE A 11 -12.81 9.28 -10.42
N LEU A 12 -12.34 9.97 -11.46
CA LEU A 12 -13.17 10.89 -12.25
C LEU A 12 -14.34 10.15 -12.91
N GLN A 13 -14.10 8.98 -13.50
CA GLN A 13 -15.18 8.19 -14.11
C GLN A 13 -16.27 7.82 -13.09
N SER A 14 -15.88 7.52 -11.84
CA SER A 14 -16.80 7.18 -10.76
C SER A 14 -17.77 8.31 -10.42
N VAL A 15 -17.34 9.58 -10.43
CA VAL A 15 -18.24 10.72 -10.16
C VAL A 15 -19.12 11.07 -11.37
N HIS A 16 -18.59 10.98 -12.59
CA HIS A 16 -19.38 11.22 -13.81
C HIS A 16 -20.50 10.19 -14.00
N SER A 17 -20.31 8.93 -13.56
CA SER A 17 -21.38 7.92 -13.59
C SER A 17 -22.58 8.25 -12.70
N HIS A 18 -22.39 9.05 -11.64
CA HIS A 18 -23.46 9.49 -10.75
C HIS A 18 -24.17 10.76 -11.25
N HIS A 19 -23.49 11.62 -12.01
CA HIS A 19 -24.06 12.85 -12.56
C HIS A 19 -24.43 12.70 -14.05
N ARG A 20 -25.39 11.82 -14.34
CA ARG A 20 -25.86 11.58 -15.72
C ARG A 20 -26.85 12.68 -16.14
N THR A 21 -26.36 13.89 -16.44
CA THR A 21 -27.21 14.94 -17.05
C THR A 21 -27.49 14.59 -18.52
N PRO A 22 -28.76 14.55 -18.99
CA PRO A 22 -29.10 14.01 -20.32
C PRO A 22 -28.83 14.90 -21.54
N HIS A 23 -28.10 16.01 -21.42
CA HIS A 23 -28.02 16.99 -22.53
C HIS A 23 -26.58 17.26 -22.95
N GLY A 24 -26.30 16.92 -24.21
CA GLY A 24 -25.01 17.05 -24.86
C GLY A 24 -24.53 18.50 -24.99
N GLY A 25 -23.22 18.64 -25.01
CA GLY A 25 -22.52 19.89 -25.31
C GLY A 25 -21.08 19.80 -24.83
N GLY A 26 -20.13 19.83 -25.77
CA GLY A 26 -18.69 19.63 -25.54
C GLY A 26 -17.98 20.75 -24.75
N ARG A 27 -18.49 21.12 -23.58
CA ARG A 27 -17.77 21.92 -22.59
C ARG A 27 -17.06 20.97 -21.63
N LYS A 28 -15.77 21.21 -21.37
CA LYS A 28 -15.04 20.61 -20.24
C LYS A 28 -15.94 20.72 -19.01
N GLN A 29 -16.58 19.64 -18.57
CA GLN A 29 -17.38 19.65 -17.36
C GLN A 29 -16.42 19.93 -16.21
N VAL A 30 -16.55 21.12 -15.62
CA VAL A 30 -15.82 21.48 -14.42
C VAL A 30 -16.48 20.70 -13.28
N LEU A 31 -15.68 19.96 -12.51
CA LEU A 31 -16.19 19.26 -11.33
C LEU A 31 -16.82 20.25 -10.36
N SER A 32 -17.93 19.86 -9.73
CA SER A 32 -18.40 20.56 -8.53
C SER A 32 -17.33 20.49 -7.43
N ARG A 33 -17.33 21.44 -6.51
CA ARG A 33 -16.42 21.44 -5.35
C ARG A 33 -16.55 20.14 -4.55
N ASP A 34 -17.77 19.66 -4.35
CA ASP A 34 -18.04 18.41 -3.62
C ASP A 34 -17.52 17.18 -4.38
N ASP A 35 -17.71 17.13 -5.69
CA ASP A 35 -17.19 16.04 -6.53
C ASP A 35 -15.67 16.04 -6.55
N ALA A 36 -15.05 17.21 -6.62
CA ALA A 36 -13.60 17.35 -6.56
C ALA A 36 -13.04 16.89 -5.20
N HIS A 37 -13.71 17.20 -4.10
CA HIS A 37 -13.35 16.69 -2.77
C HIS A 37 -13.47 15.17 -2.71
N ASN A 38 -14.59 14.62 -3.20
CA ASN A 38 -14.81 13.18 -3.23
C ASN A 38 -13.75 12.45 -4.06
N VAL A 39 -13.43 12.95 -5.26
CA VAL A 39 -12.38 12.39 -6.13
C VAL A 39 -11.02 12.38 -5.42
N ARG A 40 -10.65 13.50 -4.77
CA ARG A 40 -9.40 13.59 -4.01
C ARG A 40 -9.36 12.54 -2.90
N ASP A 41 -10.42 12.46 -2.11
CA ASP A 41 -10.50 11.58 -0.96
C ASP A 41 -10.52 10.10 -1.37
N MET A 42 -11.22 9.75 -2.46
CA MET A 42 -11.19 8.40 -3.04
C MET A 42 -9.79 8.02 -3.52
N CYS A 43 -9.08 8.93 -4.18
CA CYS A 43 -7.73 8.69 -4.68
C CYS A 43 -6.74 8.43 -3.53
N LEU A 44 -6.75 9.28 -2.50
CA LEU A 44 -5.92 9.13 -1.31
C LEU A 44 -6.27 7.87 -0.50
N LYS A 45 -7.56 7.58 -0.35
CA LYS A 45 -8.04 6.37 0.33
C LYS A 45 -7.56 5.11 -0.38
N ASN A 46 -7.68 5.05 -1.71
CA ASN A 46 -7.23 3.91 -2.49
C ASN A 46 -5.71 3.67 -2.34
N LEU A 47 -4.90 4.73 -2.39
CA LEU A 47 -3.46 4.59 -2.15
C LEU A 47 -3.19 4.08 -0.74
N LYS A 48 -3.85 4.65 0.28
CA LYS A 48 -3.70 4.22 1.68
C LYS A 48 -4.04 2.74 1.85
N GLU A 49 -5.16 2.28 1.31
CA GLU A 49 -5.57 0.87 1.37
C GLU A 49 -4.53 -0.04 0.74
N ARG A 50 -4.00 0.30 -0.44
CA ARG A 50 -2.96 -0.48 -1.11
C ARG A 50 -1.64 -0.52 -0.33
N LEU A 51 -1.27 0.58 0.34
CA LEU A 51 -0.08 0.63 1.19
C LEU A 51 -0.27 -0.24 2.44
N LEU A 52 -1.44 -0.21 3.07
CA LEU A 52 -1.79 -1.04 4.22
C LEU A 52 -1.84 -2.53 3.86
N GLU A 53 -2.50 -2.90 2.76
CA GLU A 53 -2.55 -4.26 2.23
C GLU A 53 -1.14 -4.84 2.06
N ARG A 54 -0.23 -4.04 1.46
CA ARG A 54 1.15 -4.45 1.26
C ARG A 54 1.91 -4.62 2.58
N ALA A 55 1.73 -3.73 3.55
CA ALA A 55 2.32 -3.88 4.88
C ALA A 55 1.81 -5.16 5.57
N ASN A 56 0.50 -5.40 5.50
CA ASN A 56 -0.13 -6.58 6.09
C ASN A 56 0.40 -7.90 5.50
N ILE A 57 0.66 -7.95 4.19
CA ILE A 57 1.28 -9.11 3.53
C ILE A 57 2.69 -9.37 4.08
N ILE A 58 3.49 -8.31 4.30
CA ILE A 58 4.85 -8.44 4.83
C ILE A 58 4.78 -8.91 6.29
N GLN A 59 3.95 -8.28 7.11
CA GLN A 59 3.75 -8.63 8.51
C GLN A 59 3.29 -10.09 8.67
N THR A 60 2.29 -10.51 7.90
CA THR A 60 1.78 -11.89 7.92
C THR A 60 2.88 -12.91 7.58
N ARG A 61 3.83 -12.56 6.70
CA ARG A 61 4.96 -13.43 6.39
C ARG A 61 5.99 -13.44 7.52
N LEU A 62 6.26 -12.29 8.11
CA LEU A 62 7.17 -12.15 9.25
C LEU A 62 6.66 -12.98 10.45
N ASP A 63 5.37 -12.86 10.78
CA ASP A 63 4.74 -13.62 11.86
C ASP A 63 4.82 -15.13 11.63
N LYS A 64 4.66 -15.58 10.38
CA LYS A 64 4.81 -16.99 10.01
C LYS A 64 6.23 -17.51 10.23
N GLU A 65 7.26 -16.76 9.82
CA GLU A 65 8.65 -17.17 10.04
C GLU A 65 9.00 -17.17 11.55
N ASN A 66 8.55 -16.16 12.30
CA ASN A 66 8.71 -16.09 13.75
C ASN A 66 8.03 -17.27 14.46
N ALA A 67 6.79 -17.60 14.08
CA ALA A 67 6.07 -18.74 14.64
C ALA A 67 6.77 -20.08 14.30
N ALA A 68 7.31 -20.22 13.09
CA ALA A 68 8.07 -21.40 12.69
C ALA A 68 9.36 -21.56 13.51
N LEU A 69 10.10 -20.46 13.72
CA LEU A 69 11.30 -20.44 14.55
C LEU A 69 10.99 -20.83 16.00
N ALA A 70 10.00 -20.18 16.61
CA ALA A 70 9.59 -20.45 17.99
C ALA A 70 9.14 -21.91 18.17
N LYS A 71 8.37 -22.46 17.21
CA LYS A 71 7.94 -23.87 17.23
C LYS A 71 9.14 -24.83 17.17
N LYS A 72 10.11 -24.57 16.29
CA LYS A 72 11.30 -25.42 16.16
C LYS A 72 12.18 -25.33 17.42
N GLN A 73 12.40 -24.13 17.96
CA GLN A 73 13.15 -23.93 19.21
C GLN A 73 12.50 -24.66 20.39
N ALA A 74 11.19 -24.56 20.56
CA ALA A 74 10.46 -25.26 21.61
C ALA A 74 10.53 -26.80 21.43
N ALA A 75 10.50 -27.29 20.19
CA ALA A 75 10.66 -28.72 19.91
C ALA A 75 12.08 -29.21 20.23
N PHE A 76 13.10 -28.44 19.87
CA PHE A 76 14.49 -28.77 20.13
C PHE A 76 14.79 -28.83 21.63
N GLN A 77 14.34 -27.82 22.40
CA GLN A 77 14.50 -27.74 23.85
C GLN A 77 13.91 -28.95 24.59
N ARG A 78 12.84 -29.55 24.06
CA ARG A 78 12.24 -30.78 24.61
C ARG A 78 12.99 -32.06 24.28
N SER A 79 13.87 -32.06 23.27
CA SER A 79 14.41 -33.32 22.71
C SER A 79 15.68 -33.85 23.38
N GLN A 80 16.29 -33.14 24.34
CA GLN A 80 17.55 -33.52 25.02
C GLN A 80 18.68 -33.99 24.07
N ARG A 81 18.67 -33.57 22.80
CA ARG A 81 19.69 -33.94 21.82
C ARG A 81 20.87 -32.99 21.92
N GLU A 82 22.07 -33.53 22.13
CA GLU A 82 23.32 -32.78 21.99
C GLU A 82 23.62 -32.59 20.50
N HIS A 83 23.78 -31.33 20.09
CA HIS A 83 24.13 -30.85 18.75
C HIS A 83 23.37 -31.47 17.56
N ASP A 84 22.34 -30.74 17.11
CA ASP A 84 21.66 -31.00 15.85
C ASP A 84 22.06 -29.94 14.80
N GLN A 85 22.99 -30.27 13.90
CA GLN A 85 23.39 -29.37 12.81
C GLN A 85 22.20 -28.96 11.93
N GLU A 86 21.17 -29.81 11.81
CA GLU A 86 19.97 -29.48 11.04
C GLU A 86 19.16 -28.37 11.73
N PHE A 87 19.14 -28.38 13.06
CA PHE A 87 18.53 -27.30 13.85
C PHE A 87 19.26 -25.97 13.67
N GLU A 88 20.60 -25.98 13.78
CA GLU A 88 21.41 -24.77 13.59
C GLU A 88 21.21 -24.17 12.20
N ARG A 89 21.23 -25.02 11.16
CA ARG A 89 20.97 -24.60 9.78
C ARG A 89 19.57 -24.01 9.62
N PHE A 90 18.55 -24.67 10.14
CA PHE A 90 17.17 -24.16 10.10
C PHE A 90 17.08 -22.79 10.77
N CYS A 91 17.63 -22.64 11.97
CA CYS A 91 17.61 -21.38 12.72
C CYS A 91 18.31 -20.26 11.94
N SER A 92 19.48 -20.51 11.37
CA SER A 92 20.20 -19.53 10.56
C SER A 92 19.40 -19.10 9.33
N GLU A 93 18.82 -20.06 8.60
CA GLU A 93 18.03 -19.76 7.40
C GLU A 93 16.75 -18.98 7.72
N THR A 94 16.04 -19.35 8.79
CA THR A 94 14.83 -18.65 9.22
C THR A 94 15.13 -17.25 9.75
N MET A 95 16.19 -17.07 10.55
CA MET A 95 16.63 -15.75 11.00
C MET A 95 16.98 -14.82 9.84
N PHE A 96 17.67 -15.33 8.81
CA PHE A 96 17.96 -14.55 7.61
C PHE A 96 16.68 -14.08 6.89
N ARG A 97 15.66 -14.95 6.78
CA ARG A 97 14.35 -14.57 6.21
C ARG A 97 13.63 -13.52 7.05
N ILE A 98 13.65 -13.65 8.37
CA ILE A 98 13.10 -12.67 9.31
C ILE A 98 13.73 -11.30 9.09
N GLN A 99 15.07 -11.21 9.09
CA GLN A 99 15.80 -9.95 8.87
C GLN A 99 15.45 -9.29 7.53
N ILE A 100 15.31 -10.07 6.46
CA ILE A 100 14.88 -9.54 5.15
C ILE A 100 13.46 -8.96 5.24
N LEU A 101 12.54 -9.65 5.94
CA LEU A 101 11.15 -9.20 6.07
C LEU A 101 11.05 -7.94 6.94
N GLU A 102 11.81 -7.84 8.02
CA GLU A 102 11.91 -6.63 8.87
C GLU A 102 12.45 -5.44 8.08
N GLN A 103 13.54 -5.64 7.32
CA GLN A 103 14.09 -4.58 6.47
C GLN A 103 13.08 -4.15 5.38
N ARG A 104 12.34 -5.09 4.81
CA ARG A 104 11.28 -4.78 3.83
C ARG A 104 10.14 -4.00 4.44
N LEU A 105 9.74 -4.34 5.67
CA LEU A 105 8.68 -3.63 6.38
C LEU A 105 9.11 -2.19 6.68
N THR A 106 10.30 -2.01 7.26
CA THR A 106 10.87 -0.68 7.58
C THR A 106 10.94 0.20 6.33
N ARG A 107 11.51 -0.31 5.23
CA ARG A 107 11.57 0.44 3.96
C ARG A 107 10.18 0.73 3.38
N HIS A 108 9.21 -0.16 3.58
CA HIS A 108 7.86 0.06 3.11
C HIS A 108 7.17 1.17 3.91
N GLU A 109 7.37 1.25 5.23
CA GLU A 109 6.84 2.33 6.08
C GLU A 109 7.41 3.69 5.68
N GLU A 110 8.73 3.80 5.52
CA GLU A 110 9.41 5.02 5.07
C GLU A 110 8.87 5.49 3.71
N THR A 111 8.83 4.58 2.73
CA THR A 111 8.40 4.93 1.37
C THR A 111 6.89 5.10 1.22
N ALA A 112 6.08 4.50 2.10
CA ALA A 112 4.62 4.65 2.10
C ALA A 112 4.20 6.06 2.49
N LEU A 113 4.81 6.63 3.53
CA LEU A 113 4.57 8.00 3.96
C LEU A 113 4.94 8.99 2.87
N GLN A 114 6.12 8.81 2.26
CA GLN A 114 6.57 9.63 1.15
C GLN A 114 5.60 9.58 -0.04
N LYS A 115 5.19 8.39 -0.48
CA LYS A 115 4.23 8.25 -1.61
C LYS A 115 2.88 8.88 -1.34
N TYR A 116 2.41 8.80 -0.09
CA TYR A 116 1.15 9.43 0.29
C TYR A 116 1.25 10.95 0.21
N ALA A 117 2.32 11.52 0.77
CA ALA A 117 2.58 12.97 0.70
C ALA A 117 2.76 13.45 -0.75
N GLU A 118 3.49 12.71 -1.58
CA GLU A 118 3.68 13.02 -3.00
C GLU A 118 2.35 13.03 -3.76
N LEU A 119 1.45 12.05 -3.49
CA LEU A 119 0.14 12.02 -4.12
C LEU A 119 -0.75 13.18 -3.66
N ASP A 120 -0.75 13.50 -2.37
CA ASP A 120 -1.52 14.62 -1.82
C ASP A 120 -1.08 15.96 -2.43
N GLN A 121 0.22 16.20 -2.51
CA GLN A 121 0.78 17.37 -3.20
C GLN A 121 0.41 17.39 -4.68
N ARG A 122 0.48 16.24 -5.37
CA ARG A 122 0.12 16.14 -6.79
C ARG A 122 -1.35 16.51 -7.00
N LEU A 123 -2.25 16.00 -6.15
CA LEU A 123 -3.69 16.31 -6.17
C LEU A 123 -3.97 17.80 -5.89
N HIS A 124 -3.26 18.40 -4.93
CA HIS A 124 -3.36 19.84 -4.63
C HIS A 124 -3.02 20.71 -5.85
N SER A 125 -2.03 20.29 -6.63
CA SER A 125 -1.58 21.00 -7.83
C SER A 125 -2.31 20.60 -9.13
N ASP A 126 -3.21 19.61 -9.10
CA ASP A 126 -3.85 19.08 -10.32
C ASP A 126 -4.90 20.07 -10.85
N PRO A 127 -4.77 20.54 -12.11
CA PRO A 127 -5.72 21.51 -12.69
C PRO A 127 -7.18 21.02 -12.71
N ARG A 128 -7.41 19.71 -12.70
CA ARG A 128 -8.76 19.12 -12.67
C ARG A 128 -9.43 19.31 -11.31
N LEU A 129 -8.65 19.52 -10.24
CA LEU A 129 -9.12 19.76 -8.88
C LEU A 129 -8.96 21.22 -8.45
N ALA A 130 -8.63 22.14 -9.37
CA ALA A 130 -8.38 23.54 -9.06
C ALA A 130 -9.56 24.25 -8.36
N VAL A 131 -10.79 23.76 -8.54
CA VAL A 131 -12.00 24.26 -7.84
C VAL A 131 -11.90 24.13 -6.31
N LEU A 132 -11.02 23.28 -5.79
CA LEU A 132 -10.77 23.15 -4.35
C LEU A 132 -9.98 24.33 -3.75
N HIS A 133 -9.30 25.10 -4.60
CA HIS A 133 -8.36 26.17 -4.24
C HIS A 133 -8.76 27.55 -4.77
N GLN A 134 -9.91 27.64 -5.42
CA GLN A 134 -10.57 28.89 -5.83
C GLN A 134 -11.57 29.34 -4.76
#